data_AF-A0A7K0ZC92-F1
#
_entry.id   AF-A0A7K0ZC92-F1
#
_cell.length_a   1.000
_cell.length_b   1.000
_cell.length_c   1.000
_cell.angle_alpha   90.00
_cell.angle_beta   90.00
_cell.angle_gamma   90.00
#
_symmetry.space_group_name_H-M   'P 1'
#
loop_
_entity.id
_entity.type
_entity.pdbx_description
1 polymer ?
#
loop_
_entity_poly.entity_id
_entity_poly.type
_entity_poly.pdbx_seq_one_letter_code
_entity_poly.pdbx_strand_id
1 'polypeptide(L)' 'MRIIPITTVALACVILGACGSASTSTNTDDSTTFSVAASFYPLQEIVQRVGGDHVHTIALTPPGQGAHDVQLTA' A
#
# COMPACT_ATOMS: atom_id res chain seq x y z
N MET A 1 -41.51 16.60 2.39
CA MET A 1 -40.79 15.43 1.85
C MET A 1 -40.11 15.87 0.56
N ARG A 2 -38.78 16.07 0.58
CA ARG A 2 -38.03 16.58 -0.58
C ARG A 2 -37.75 15.40 -1.52
N ILE A 3 -38.49 15.33 -2.60
CA ILE A 3 -38.31 14.36 -3.69
C ILE A 3 -36.99 14.70 -4.39
N ILE A 4 -35.96 13.90 -4.15
CA ILE A 4 -34.67 14.02 -4.85
C ILE A 4 -34.88 13.41 -6.24
N PRO A 5 -34.66 14.17 -7.32
CA PRO A 5 -34.87 13.67 -8.67
C PRO A 5 -33.80 12.61 -8.99
N ILE A 6 -34.23 11.45 -9.51
CA ILE A 6 -33.36 10.29 -9.83
C ILE A 6 -32.19 10.67 -10.75
N THR A 7 -32.34 11.75 -11.53
CA THR A 7 -31.32 12.28 -12.43
C THR A 7 -30.07 12.79 -11.72
N THR A 8 -30.18 13.34 -10.51
CA THR A 8 -28.99 13.83 -9.77
C THR A 8 -28.16 12.69 -9.20
N VAL A 9 -28.80 11.57 -8.85
CA VAL A 9 -28.11 10.37 -8.35
C VAL A 9 -27.30 9.70 -9.47
N ALA A 10 -27.89 9.57 -10.66
CA ALA A 10 -27.22 8.97 -11.80
C ALA A 10 -25.98 9.77 -12.24
N LEU A 11 -26.08 11.10 -12.25
CA LEU A 11 -24.95 11.97 -12.60
C LEU A 11 -23.81 11.85 -11.57
N ALA A 12 -24.12 11.79 -10.28
CA ALA A 12 -23.10 11.58 -9.25
C ALA A 12 -22.37 10.24 -9.43
N CYS A 13 -23.08 9.13 -9.68
CA CYS A 13 -22.45 7.84 -9.91
C CYS A 13 -21.48 7.83 -11.11
N VAL A 14 -21.81 8.53 -12.20
CA VAL A 14 -20.93 8.64 -13.38
C VAL A 14 -19.65 9.42 -13.06
N ILE A 15 -19.77 10.55 -12.34
CA ILE A 15 -18.61 11.37 -11.97
C ILE A 15 -17.69 10.61 -11.01
N LEU A 16 -18.26 9.87 -10.04
CA LEU A 16 -17.46 9.04 -9.13
C LEU A 16 -16.86 7.80 -9.83
N GLY A 17 -17.56 7.19 -10.80
CA GLY A 17 -17.07 6.02 -11.54
C GLY A 17 -16.01 6.33 -12.59
N ALA A 18 -15.93 7.57 -13.07
CA ALA A 18 -14.99 7.97 -14.12
C ALA A 18 -13.51 7.91 -13.69
N CYS A 19 -13.21 8.06 -12.39
CA CYS A 19 -11.84 7.93 -11.88
C CYS A 19 -11.42 6.45 -11.67
N GLY A 20 -12.36 5.52 -11.77
CA GLY A 20 -12.17 4.09 -11.60
C GLY A 20 -12.09 3.32 -12.92
N SER A 21 -11.54 3.92 -13.98
CA SER A 21 -11.24 3.19 -15.21
C SER A 21 -10.21 2.09 -14.90
N ALA A 22 -10.72 0.91 -14.56
CA ALA A 22 -9.91 -0.27 -14.36
C ALA A 22 -9.34 -0.66 -15.72
N SER A 23 -8.12 -0.19 -16.00
CA SER A 23 -7.29 -0.79 -17.02
C SER A 23 -7.04 -2.23 -16.56
N THR A 24 -7.77 -3.18 -17.14
CA THR A 24 -7.54 -4.61 -16.94
C THR A 24 -6.20 -4.96 -17.57
N SER A 25 -5.13 -4.66 -16.84
CA SER A 25 -3.81 -5.21 -17.11
C SER A 25 -3.84 -6.67 -16.66
N THR A 26 -4.10 -7.56 -17.59
CA THR A 26 -3.86 -9.00 -17.44
C THR A 26 -2.35 -9.23 -17.38
N ASN A 27 -1.71 -8.88 -16.27
CA ASN A 27 -0.41 -9.42 -15.92
C ASN A 27 -0.65 -10.54 -14.92
N THR A 28 -0.92 -11.72 -15.47
CA THR A 28 -0.70 -12.98 -14.77
C THR A 28 0.81 -13.16 -14.68
N ASP A 29 1.43 -12.55 -13.68
CA ASP A 29 2.73 -12.98 -13.19
C ASP A 29 2.60 -13.06 -11.68
N ASP A 30 2.70 -14.29 -11.17
CA ASP A 30 2.49 -14.66 -9.78
C ASP A 30 3.14 -13.67 -8.82
N SER A 31 2.31 -13.03 -8.00
CA SER A 31 2.65 -12.32 -6.74
C SER A 31 4.12 -11.93 -6.57
N THR A 32 4.64 -11.03 -7.42
CA THR A 32 6.03 -10.57 -7.29
C THR A 32 6.18 -9.76 -6.01
N THR A 33 6.64 -10.41 -4.94
CA THR A 33 6.88 -9.76 -3.66
C THR A 33 8.14 -8.91 -3.75
N PHE A 34 8.04 -7.62 -3.42
CA PHE A 34 9.17 -6.70 -3.43
C PHE A 34 9.96 -6.78 -2.13
N SER A 35 11.27 -6.98 -2.21
CA SER A 35 12.14 -6.95 -1.02
C SER A 35 12.47 -5.51 -0.64
N VAL A 36 12.11 -5.12 0.59
CA VAL A 36 12.34 -3.77 1.12
C VAL A 36 13.25 -3.84 2.33
N ALA A 37 14.41 -3.17 2.27
CA ALA A 37 15.21 -2.94 3.47
C ALA A 37 14.60 -1.80 4.30
N ALA A 38 14.32 -2.06 5.57
CA ALA A 38 13.80 -1.08 6.51
C ALA A 38 14.83 -0.83 7.62
N SER A 39 15.13 0.43 7.88
CA SER A 39 16.20 0.81 8.79
C SER A 39 15.92 0.43 10.25
N PHE A 40 14.70 0.64 10.76
CA PHE A 40 14.32 0.30 12.14
C PHE A 40 12.80 0.11 12.30
N TYR A 41 12.36 -0.33 13.49
CA TYR A 41 11.05 -0.96 13.71
C TYR A 41 9.80 -0.12 13.33
N PRO A 42 9.67 1.18 13.61
CA PRO A 42 8.56 2.00 13.09
C PRO A 42 8.45 2.00 11.56
N LEU A 43 9.58 2.04 10.83
CA LEU A 43 9.55 2.07 9.37
C LEU A 43 9.26 0.69 8.78
N GLN A 44 9.80 -0.37 9.38
CA GLN A 44 9.47 -1.76 9.02
C GLN A 44 7.96 -2.01 9.16
N GLU A 45 7.37 -1.55 10.25
CA GLU A 45 5.96 -1.71 10.58
C GLU A 45 5.05 -1.02 9.55
N ILE A 46 5.38 0.23 9.19
CA ILE A 46 4.68 0.98 8.14
C ILE A 46 4.76 0.24 6.80
N VAL A 47 5.94 -0.25 6.41
CA VAL A 47 6.12 -0.98 5.16
C VAL A 47 5.29 -2.26 5.15
N GLN A 48 5.27 -3.03 6.23
CA GLN A 48 4.46 -4.24 6.33
C GLN A 48 2.97 -3.94 6.25
N ARG A 49 2.48 -2.91 6.96
CA ARG A 49 1.06 -2.53 6.94
C ARG A 49 0.60 -2.01 5.58
N VAL A 50 1.43 -1.23 4.91
CA VAL A 50 1.09 -0.62 3.61
C VAL A 50 1.27 -1.61 2.46
N GLY A 51 2.35 -2.38 2.48
CA GLY A 51 2.68 -3.32 1.42
C GLY A 51 1.97 -4.67 1.52
N GLY A 52 1.54 -5.08 2.72
CA GLY A 52 0.83 -6.34 2.94
C GLY A 52 1.56 -7.55 2.34
N ASP A 53 0.83 -8.40 1.63
CA ASP A 53 1.37 -9.61 0.99
C ASP A 53 2.28 -9.32 -0.23
N HIS A 54 2.41 -8.06 -0.64
CA HIS A 54 3.25 -7.66 -1.79
C HIS A 54 4.69 -7.34 -1.40
N VAL A 55 5.04 -7.32 -0.11
CA VAL A 55 6.38 -6.93 0.33
C VAL A 55 7.00 -7.94 1.30
N HIS A 56 8.31 -8.12 1.15
CA HIS A 56 9.14 -8.84 2.10
C HIS A 56 10.13 -7.85 2.74
N THR A 57 9.98 -7.58 4.03
CA THR A 57 10.81 -6.59 4.72
C THR A 57 12.09 -7.21 5.31
N ILE A 58 13.23 -6.57 5.09
CA ILE A 58 14.52 -6.90 5.69
C ILE A 58 14.83 -5.83 6.75
N ALA A 59 14.92 -6.22 8.03
CA ALA A 59 15.24 -5.30 9.11
C ALA A 59 16.76 -5.09 9.21
N LEU A 60 17.21 -3.84 9.14
CA LEU A 60 18.63 -3.49 9.27
C LEU A 60 19.06 -3.31 10.73
N THR A 61 18.15 -2.90 11.61
CA THR A 61 18.38 -2.81 13.06
C THR A 61 17.85 -4.08 13.74
N PRO A 62 18.68 -4.84 14.48
CA PRO A 62 18.22 -6.01 15.23
C PRO A 62 17.21 -5.66 16.34
N PRO A 63 16.33 -6.60 16.72
CA PRO A 63 15.41 -6.40 17.84
C PRO A 63 16.15 -6.03 19.13
N GLY A 64 15.66 -4.99 19.82
CA GLY A 64 16.24 -4.53 21.09
C GLY A 64 17.53 -3.72 20.96
N GLN A 65 17.99 -3.38 19.75
CA GLN A 65 19.09 -2.43 19.53
C GLN A 65 18.58 -1.06 19.09
N GLY A 66 19.29 -0.01 19.51
CA GLY A 66 19.02 1.36 19.08
C GLY A 66 19.45 1.57 17.63
N ALA A 67 18.58 2.14 16.81
CA ALA A 67 18.88 2.44 15.40
C ALA A 67 20.10 3.38 15.22
N HIS A 68 20.47 4.12 16.26
CA HIS A 68 21.63 5.01 16.28
C HIS A 68 22.94 4.31 16.68
N ASP A 69 22.85 3.13 17.29
CA ASP A 69 23.98 2.41 17.89
C ASP A 69 24.44 1.24 17.01
N VAL A 70 23.62 0.84 16.03
CA VAL A 70 23.93 -0.25 15.10
C VAL A 70 24.90 0.22 14.02
N GLN A 71 26.00 -0.51 13.87
CA GLN A 71 26.94 -0.36 12.77
C GLN A 71 26.69 -1.45 11.71
N LEU A 72 26.37 -1.02 10.48
CA LEU A 72 26.12 -1.92 9.36
C LEU A 72 27.44 -2.51 8.82
N THR A 73 27.39 -3.79 8.44
CA THR A 73 28.49 -4.52 7.80
C THR A 73 28.06 -4.97 6.40
N ALA A 74 29.05 -5.18 5.52
CA ALA A 74 28.87 -5.74 4.18
C ALA A 74 28.89 -7.27 4.21
#